data_AF-A0A956B386-F1
#
_entry.id   AF-A0A956B386-F1
#
_cell.length_a   1.000
_cell.length_b   1.000
_cell.length_c   1.000
_cell.angle_alpha   90.00
_cell.angle_beta   90.00
_cell.angle_gamma   90.00
#
_symmetry.space_group_name_H-M   'P 1'
#
loop_
_entity.id
_entity.type
_entity.pdbx_description
1 polymer ?
#
loop_
_entity_poly.entity_id
_entity_poly.type
_entity_poly.pdbx_seq_one_letter_code
_entity_poly.pdbx_strand_id
1 'polypeptide(L)'
;MKARNIAIILACGALLGASVAHAEESEKVRHARYESELEQEAESTDAKCGTKIATSIDWASFEGDAEWQKRSIASYCGSPLSALRRFCEGEKAKAYIQKTTKKLVCRAVKSKAEWKLLVKDGTLTWLIPPDATNADDFARAQLLRSL
;
A
#
# COMPACT_ATOMS: atom_id res chain seq x y z
N MET A 1 -63.47 32.43 25.10
CA MET A 1 -64.34 31.29 24.72
C MET A 1 -63.43 30.24 24.09
N LYS A 2 -63.04 29.19 24.83
CA LYS A 2 -63.54 27.80 24.77
C LYS A 2 -63.45 27.16 23.36
N ALA A 3 -62.55 26.19 23.27
CA ALA A 3 -62.25 25.30 22.15
C ALA A 3 -63.44 24.45 21.68
N ARG A 4 -63.36 23.91 20.45
CA ARG A 4 -64.00 22.64 20.00
C ARG A 4 -63.35 22.07 18.72
N ASN A 5 -62.35 21.21 18.91
CA ASN A 5 -62.15 19.82 18.41
C ASN A 5 -62.72 19.29 17.06
N ILE A 6 -61.83 18.55 16.35
CA ILE A 6 -61.99 17.31 15.50
C ILE A 6 -62.33 17.55 14.00
N ALA A 7 -61.74 16.94 12.94
CA ALA A 7 -60.79 15.83 12.74
C ALA A 7 -60.05 15.89 11.37
N ILE A 8 -58.78 15.42 11.36
CA ILE A 8 -58.11 14.43 10.48
C ILE A 8 -58.30 14.47 8.94
N ILE A 9 -57.21 14.74 8.20
CA ILE A 9 -56.76 14.05 6.96
C ILE A 9 -55.21 14.12 6.93
N LEU A 10 -54.48 13.05 7.29
CA LEU A 10 -53.82 12.02 6.43
C LEU A 10 -52.58 12.49 5.60
N ALA A 11 -51.40 12.00 6.03
CA ALA A 11 -50.21 11.55 5.30
C ALA A 11 -49.46 12.48 4.32
N CYS A 12 -48.14 12.64 4.49
CA CYS A 12 -47.10 11.78 3.88
C CYS A 12 -45.70 12.36 4.20
N GLY A 13 -44.76 11.51 4.64
CA GLY A 13 -43.43 11.94 5.08
C GLY A 13 -42.47 12.35 3.96
N ALA A 14 -41.42 13.07 4.35
CA ALA A 14 -40.15 13.06 3.65
C ALA A 14 -39.01 13.17 4.67
N LEU A 15 -38.06 12.27 4.53
CA LEU A 15 -37.00 11.93 5.45
C LEU A 15 -35.90 13.01 5.52
N LEU A 16 -35.23 13.04 6.67
CA LEU A 16 -33.93 13.66 6.90
C LEU A 16 -32.93 13.18 5.84
N GLY A 17 -32.65 14.00 4.83
CA GLY A 17 -31.54 13.80 3.90
C GLY A 17 -30.25 14.36 4.50
N ALA A 18 -29.52 13.58 5.28
CA ALA A 18 -28.11 13.87 5.54
C ALA A 18 -27.32 13.54 4.28
N SER A 19 -27.07 14.55 3.44
CA SER A 19 -26.12 14.43 2.34
C SER A 19 -24.75 14.13 2.93
N VAL A 20 -24.29 12.88 2.84
CA VAL A 20 -22.88 12.55 3.12
C VAL A 20 -22.05 13.23 2.03
N ALA A 21 -21.46 14.38 2.36
CA ALA A 21 -20.41 14.96 1.55
C ALA A 21 -19.23 13.98 1.55
N HIS A 22 -19.02 13.26 0.45
CA HIS A 22 -17.76 12.57 0.22
C HIS A 22 -16.68 13.64 0.08
N ALA A 23 -15.94 13.91 1.15
CA ALA A 23 -14.73 14.70 1.05
C ALA A 23 -13.74 13.91 0.19
N GLU A 24 -13.45 14.38 -1.01
CA GLU A 24 -12.40 13.82 -1.84
C GLU A 24 -11.05 14.01 -1.11
N GLU A 25 -10.38 12.90 -0.80
CA GLU A 25 -9.04 12.93 -0.17
C GLU A 25 -8.06 13.58 -1.14
N SER A 26 -7.38 14.66 -0.71
CA SER A 26 -6.35 15.28 -1.55
C SER A 26 -5.23 14.29 -1.85
N GLU A 27 -4.63 14.37 -3.04
CA GLU A 27 -3.55 13.48 -3.47
C GLU A 27 -2.40 13.42 -2.45
N LYS A 28 -2.00 14.57 -1.89
CA LYS A 28 -0.96 14.65 -0.86
C LYS A 28 -1.29 13.83 0.40
N VAL A 29 -2.53 13.89 0.87
CA VAL A 29 -2.98 13.13 2.05
C VAL A 29 -2.97 11.64 1.73
N ARG A 30 -3.45 11.26 0.54
CA ARG A 30 -3.42 9.87 0.07
C ARG A 30 -2.00 9.32 -0.06
N HIS A 31 -1.07 10.09 -0.61
CA HIS A 31 0.34 9.72 -0.70
C HIS A 31 0.94 9.50 0.70
N ALA A 32 0.75 10.46 1.61
CA ALA A 32 1.24 10.33 2.99
C ALA A 32 0.67 9.11 3.71
N ARG A 33 -0.61 8.79 3.49
CA ARG A 33 -1.24 7.59 4.04
C ARG A 33 -0.57 6.31 3.51
N TYR A 34 -0.34 6.20 2.20
CA TYR A 34 0.35 5.05 1.63
C TYR A 34 1.81 4.94 2.06
N GLU A 35 2.53 6.04 2.25
CA GLU A 35 3.88 6.01 2.83
C GLU A 35 3.84 5.47 4.25
N SER A 36 2.90 5.93 5.07
CA SER A 36 2.72 5.45 6.44
C SER A 36 2.33 3.97 6.50
N GLU A 37 1.45 3.51 5.61
CA GLU A 37 1.10 2.08 5.51
C GLU A 37 2.34 1.23 5.13
N LEU A 38 3.16 1.71 4.19
CA LEU A 38 4.38 1.01 3.78
C LEU A 38 5.46 1.02 4.89
N GLU A 39 5.57 2.12 5.64
CA GLU A 39 6.45 2.22 6.81
C GLU A 39 6.03 1.22 7.90
N GLN A 40 4.74 1.09 8.20
CA GLN A 40 4.23 0.09 9.15
C GLN A 40 4.55 -1.37 8.72
N GLU A 41 4.48 -1.66 7.42
CA GLU A 41 4.92 -2.96 6.89
C GLU A 41 6.44 -3.18 7.05
N ALA A 42 7.23 -2.11 6.94
CA ALA A 42 8.66 -2.15 7.17
C ALA A 42 8.99 -2.33 8.64
N GLU A 43 8.30 -1.65 9.56
CA GLU A 43 8.43 -1.84 11.01
C GLU A 43 8.13 -3.28 11.41
N SER A 44 7.06 -3.86 10.86
CA SER A 44 6.71 -5.27 11.05
C SER A 44 7.82 -6.21 10.54
N THR A 45 8.49 -5.82 9.46
CA THR A 45 9.62 -6.55 8.90
C THR A 45 10.87 -6.41 9.76
N ASP A 46 11.15 -5.19 10.22
CA ASP A 46 12.25 -4.85 11.10
C ASP A 46 12.18 -5.59 12.42
N ALA A 47 11.00 -5.67 13.03
CA ALA A 47 10.78 -6.45 14.25
C ALA A 47 11.12 -7.94 14.07
N LYS A 48 10.75 -8.53 12.92
CA LYS A 48 11.01 -9.95 12.64
C LYS A 48 12.46 -10.21 12.25
N CYS A 49 13.01 -9.34 11.42
CA CYS A 49 14.32 -9.50 10.81
C CYS A 49 15.47 -8.90 11.64
N GLY A 50 15.19 -8.02 12.60
CA GLY A 50 16.22 -7.24 13.31
C GLY A 50 16.90 -6.21 12.39
N THR A 51 16.14 -5.59 11.49
CA THR A 51 16.61 -4.58 10.53
C THR A 51 16.13 -3.18 10.93
N LYS A 52 16.48 -2.19 10.10
CA LYS A 52 15.91 -0.84 10.12
C LYS A 52 15.73 -0.35 8.68
N ILE A 53 14.73 -0.88 7.98
CA ILE A 53 14.55 -0.66 6.54
C ILE A 53 13.84 0.68 6.32
N ALA A 54 14.50 1.60 5.63
CA ALA A 54 13.84 2.81 5.15
C ALA A 54 12.94 2.49 3.94
N THR A 55 11.76 3.09 3.86
CA THR A 55 10.84 2.94 2.72
C THR A 55 10.66 4.26 1.98
N SER A 56 10.32 4.18 0.70
CA SER A 56 9.98 5.35 -0.12
C SER A 56 9.20 4.91 -1.36
N ILE A 57 8.24 5.74 -1.77
CA ILE A 57 7.47 5.55 -3.00
C ILE A 57 7.88 6.65 -3.98
N ASP A 58 8.27 6.26 -5.20
CA ASP A 58 8.55 7.20 -6.28
C ASP A 58 7.25 7.68 -6.91
N TRP A 59 6.56 8.63 -6.27
CA TRP A 59 5.23 9.12 -6.68
C TRP A 59 5.18 9.55 -8.15
N ALA A 60 6.24 10.19 -8.65
CA ALA A 60 6.34 10.62 -10.05
C ALA A 60 6.23 9.46 -11.04
N SER A 61 6.60 8.24 -10.65
CA SER A 61 6.45 7.04 -11.50
C SER A 61 5.01 6.53 -11.61
N PHE A 62 4.15 6.86 -10.64
CA PHE A 62 2.74 6.46 -10.59
C PHE A 62 1.82 7.51 -11.26
N GLU A 63 2.29 8.75 -11.37
CA GLU A 63 1.57 9.83 -12.03
C GLU A 63 1.22 9.51 -13.49
N GLY A 64 0.08 10.02 -13.95
CA GLY A 64 -0.39 9.85 -15.33
C GLY A 64 -0.89 8.45 -15.68
N ASP A 65 -0.96 7.52 -14.72
CA ASP A 65 -1.46 6.17 -14.94
C ASP A 65 -2.78 5.94 -14.19
N ALA A 66 -3.88 5.99 -14.94
CA ALA A 66 -5.22 5.86 -14.36
C ALA A 66 -5.48 4.48 -13.72
N GLU A 67 -4.70 3.45 -14.05
CA GLU A 67 -4.84 2.13 -13.45
C GLU A 67 -4.43 2.13 -11.97
N TRP A 68 -3.46 2.96 -11.58
CA TRP A 68 -3.02 3.06 -10.19
C TRP A 68 -4.04 3.77 -9.29
N GLN A 69 -4.94 4.58 -9.85
CA GLN A 69 -5.99 5.27 -9.09
C GLN A 69 -7.00 4.31 -8.45
N LYS A 70 -7.10 3.08 -8.96
CA LYS A 70 -8.03 2.05 -8.50
C LYS A 70 -7.35 0.96 -7.65
N ARG A 71 -6.06 1.12 -7.36
CA ARG A 71 -5.22 0.09 -6.72
C ARG A 71 -4.67 0.59 -5.38
N SER A 72 -4.44 -0.35 -4.48
CA SER A 72 -3.71 -0.05 -3.24
C SER A 72 -2.21 -0.07 -3.52
N ILE A 73 -1.62 1.11 -3.74
CA ILE A 73 -0.18 1.25 -4.00
C ILE A 73 0.63 0.65 -2.84
N ALA A 74 0.26 0.94 -1.59
CA ALA A 74 0.96 0.41 -0.42
C ALA A 74 0.99 -1.14 -0.41
N SER A 75 -0.11 -1.81 -0.74
CA SER A 75 -0.15 -3.28 -0.80
C SER A 75 0.81 -3.84 -1.85
N TYR A 76 0.84 -3.25 -3.05
CA TYR A 76 1.74 -3.67 -4.12
C TYR A 76 3.22 -3.37 -3.78
N CYS A 77 3.47 -2.25 -3.11
CA CYS A 77 4.80 -1.84 -2.67
C CYS A 77 5.31 -2.66 -1.48
N GLY A 78 4.43 -3.22 -0.65
CA GLY A 78 4.77 -4.02 0.51
C GLY A 78 5.23 -5.46 0.20
N SER A 79 5.01 -5.97 -1.02
CA SER A 79 5.33 -7.35 -1.37
C SER A 79 6.77 -7.79 -1.08
N PRO A 80 7.82 -6.98 -1.34
CA PRO A 80 9.19 -7.34 -0.96
C PRO A 80 9.38 -7.45 0.56
N LEU A 81 8.74 -6.59 1.36
CA LEU A 81 8.80 -6.64 2.84
C LEU A 81 8.15 -7.91 3.37
N SER A 82 6.96 -8.24 2.85
CA SER A 82 6.27 -9.51 3.12
C SER A 82 7.16 -10.73 2.84
N ALA A 83 7.87 -10.73 1.71
CA ALA A 83 8.80 -11.80 1.36
C ALA A 83 10.02 -11.86 2.28
N LEU A 84 10.63 -10.72 2.62
CA LEU A 84 11.76 -10.64 3.55
C LEU A 84 11.41 -11.22 4.93
N ARG A 85 10.23 -10.88 5.47
CA ARG A 85 9.75 -11.43 6.76
C ARG A 85 9.77 -12.94 6.80
N ARG A 86 9.32 -13.58 5.72
CA ARG A 86 9.31 -15.05 5.59
C ARG A 86 10.73 -15.62 5.58
N PHE A 87 11.66 -14.99 4.86
CA PHE A 87 13.06 -15.45 4.87
C PHE A 87 13.73 -15.32 6.23
N CYS A 88 13.35 -14.32 7.03
CA CYS A 88 13.89 -14.12 8.37
C CYS A 88 13.47 -15.20 9.38
N GLU A 89 12.66 -16.18 8.99
CA GLU A 89 12.45 -17.42 9.77
C GLU A 89 13.69 -18.32 9.75
N GLY A 90 14.55 -18.21 8.73
CA GLY A 90 15.83 -18.92 8.66
C GLY A 90 16.99 -18.04 9.14
N GLU A 91 17.76 -18.50 10.13
CA GLU A 91 18.86 -17.75 10.75
C GLU A 91 19.91 -17.22 9.75
N LYS A 92 20.31 -18.03 8.77
CA LYS A 92 21.30 -17.61 7.75
C LYS A 92 20.77 -16.48 6.87
N ALA A 93 19.54 -16.61 6.39
CA ALA A 93 18.90 -15.61 5.55
C ALA A 93 18.65 -14.32 6.36
N LYS A 94 18.21 -14.45 7.60
CA LYS A 94 18.06 -13.32 8.54
C LYS A 94 19.36 -12.55 8.70
N ALA A 95 20.48 -13.22 9.01
CA ALA A 95 21.78 -12.57 9.18
C ALA A 95 22.26 -11.84 7.90
N TYR A 96 22.01 -12.43 6.73
CA TYR A 96 22.31 -11.78 5.46
C TYR A 96 21.46 -10.52 5.25
N ILE A 97 20.13 -10.62 5.46
CA ILE A 97 19.19 -9.51 5.33
C ILE A 97 19.56 -8.37 6.28
N GLN A 98 19.88 -8.65 7.54
CA GLN A 98 20.34 -7.68 8.54
C GLN A 98 21.54 -6.86 8.07
N LYS A 99 22.50 -7.52 7.41
CA LYS A 99 23.73 -6.87 6.96
C LYS A 99 23.54 -6.06 5.67
N THR A 100 22.66 -6.52 4.80
CA THR A 100 22.62 -6.06 3.41
C THR A 100 21.43 -5.17 3.11
N THR A 101 20.27 -5.39 3.72
CA THR A 101 19.03 -4.70 3.36
C THR A 101 18.85 -3.43 4.19
N LYS A 102 18.83 -2.28 3.52
CA LYS A 102 18.78 -0.96 4.15
C LYS A 102 17.57 -0.14 3.73
N LYS A 103 17.17 -0.28 2.47
CA LYS A 103 16.11 0.56 1.88
C LYS A 103 15.27 -0.22 0.89
N LEU A 104 13.97 0.07 0.87
CA LEU A 104 13.04 -0.29 -0.20
C LEU A 104 12.56 0.96 -0.90
N VAL A 105 12.67 0.98 -2.24
CA VAL A 105 12.08 2.00 -3.11
C VAL A 105 11.06 1.32 -4.00
N CYS A 106 9.81 1.75 -3.92
CA CYS A 106 8.76 1.29 -4.82
C CYS A 106 8.61 2.25 -6.01
N ARG A 107 8.59 1.71 -7.21
CA ARG A 107 8.48 2.48 -8.46
C ARG A 107 7.53 1.76 -9.41
N ALA A 108 6.56 2.49 -9.95
CA ALA A 108 5.70 1.96 -11.00
C ALA A 108 6.45 1.81 -12.33
N VAL A 109 6.11 0.77 -13.08
CA VAL A 109 6.52 0.56 -14.48
C VAL A 109 5.30 0.28 -15.34
N LYS A 110 5.43 0.45 -16.67
CA LYS A 110 4.28 0.38 -17.57
C LYS A 110 3.91 -1.04 -17.98
N SER A 111 4.86 -1.98 -17.93
CA SER A 111 4.66 -3.33 -18.45
C SER A 111 5.17 -4.44 -17.52
N LYS A 112 4.57 -5.63 -17.61
CA LYS A 112 5.07 -6.85 -16.95
C LYS A 112 6.50 -7.23 -17.35
N ALA A 113 6.95 -6.87 -18.54
CA ALA A 113 8.33 -7.12 -18.97
C ALA A 113 9.35 -6.35 -18.13
N GLU A 114 8.94 -5.25 -17.50
CA GLU A 114 9.78 -4.45 -16.63
C GLU A 114 9.66 -4.83 -15.15
N TRP A 115 8.74 -5.74 -14.81
CA TRP A 115 8.53 -6.20 -13.43
C TRP A 115 9.74 -6.96 -12.91
N LYS A 116 10.45 -6.38 -11.93
CA LYS A 116 11.61 -6.99 -11.29
C LYS A 116 11.92 -6.34 -9.95
N LEU A 117 12.74 -7.03 -9.16
CA LEU A 117 13.38 -6.48 -7.98
C LEU A 117 14.86 -6.28 -8.29
N LEU A 118 15.34 -5.04 -8.21
CA LEU A 118 16.75 -4.73 -8.37
C LEU A 118 17.39 -4.59 -6.98
N VAL A 119 18.57 -5.19 -6.79
CA VAL A 119 19.34 -5.07 -5.55
C VAL A 119 20.66 -4.37 -5.84
N LYS A 120 20.89 -3.22 -5.21
CA LYS A 120 22.14 -2.49 -5.34
C LYS A 120 22.46 -1.74 -4.05
N ASP A 121 23.66 -1.94 -3.52
CA ASP A 121 24.20 -1.23 -2.34
C ASP A 121 23.26 -1.25 -1.11
N GLY A 122 22.49 -2.34 -0.98
CA GLY A 122 21.50 -2.54 0.08
C GLY A 122 20.16 -1.83 -0.13
N THR A 123 19.95 -1.27 -1.32
CA THR A 123 18.65 -0.76 -1.76
C THR A 123 17.97 -1.79 -2.63
N LEU A 124 16.75 -2.16 -2.25
CA LEU A 124 15.81 -2.93 -3.05
C LEU A 124 14.98 -1.93 -3.86
N THR A 125 15.10 -1.92 -5.18
CA THR A 125 14.20 -1.16 -6.05
C THR A 125 13.16 -2.10 -6.63
N TRP A 126 11.92 -1.96 -6.20
CA TRP A 126 10.80 -2.76 -6.63
C TRP A 126 10.07 -2.06 -7.78
N LEU A 127 10.23 -2.61 -8.98
CA LEU A 127 9.59 -2.12 -10.19
C LEU A 127 8.28 -2.87 -10.37
N ILE A 128 7.14 -2.21 -10.20
CA ILE A 128 5.83 -2.86 -10.16
C ILE A 128 4.89 -2.34 -11.27
N PRO A 129 4.34 -3.21 -12.14
CA PRO A 129 3.32 -2.79 -13.10
C PRO A 129 1.91 -2.84 -12.49
N PRO A 130 0.95 -2.06 -13.03
CA PRO A 130 -0.41 -2.02 -12.50
C PRO A 130 -1.11 -3.40 -12.60
N ASP A 131 -0.84 -4.17 -13.65
CA ASP A 131 -1.44 -5.48 -13.88
C ASP A 131 -0.69 -6.64 -13.16
N ALA A 132 0.21 -6.33 -12.22
CA ALA A 132 0.91 -7.32 -11.41
C ALA A 132 -0.08 -8.20 -10.62
N THR A 133 0.16 -9.49 -10.65
CA THR A 133 -0.65 -10.51 -9.97
C THR A 133 0.30 -11.45 -9.21
N ASN A 134 -0.09 -11.87 -8.00
CA ASN A 134 0.76 -12.68 -7.11
C ASN A 134 2.10 -11.97 -6.78
N ALA A 135 2.02 -10.69 -6.44
CA ALA A 135 3.22 -9.87 -6.29
C ALA A 135 4.16 -10.34 -5.18
N ASP A 136 3.62 -10.90 -4.10
CA ASP A 136 4.36 -11.52 -3.01
C ASP A 136 5.18 -12.74 -3.48
N ASP A 137 4.61 -13.58 -4.34
CA ASP A 137 5.30 -14.76 -4.86
C ASP A 137 6.43 -14.35 -5.80
N PHE A 138 6.17 -13.37 -6.68
CA PHE A 138 7.20 -12.85 -7.57
C PHE A 138 8.33 -12.17 -6.80
N ALA A 139 8.01 -11.35 -5.78
CA ALA A 139 9.01 -10.71 -4.93
C ALA A 139 9.89 -11.75 -4.21
N ARG A 140 9.27 -12.80 -3.65
CA ARG A 140 9.99 -13.92 -3.03
C ARG A 140 10.94 -14.60 -4.01
N ALA A 141 10.47 -14.91 -5.22
CA ALA A 141 11.28 -15.57 -6.24
C ALA A 141 12.46 -14.70 -6.72
N GLN A 142 12.29 -13.39 -6.80
CA GLN A 142 13.35 -12.45 -7.20
C GLN A 142 14.41 -12.28 -6.10
N LEU A 143 13.97 -12.16 -4.84
CA LEU A 143 14.87 -12.07 -3.68
C LEU A 143 15.72 -13.33 -3.53
N LEU A 144 15.16 -14.54 -3.72
CA LEU A 144 15.94 -15.79 -3.69
C LEU A 144 17.08 -15.86 -4.72
N ARG A 145 16.99 -15.08 -5.81
CA ARG A 145 18.04 -15.02 -6.83
C ARG A 145 19.10 -13.96 -6.52
N SER A 146 18.81 -13.09 -5.56
CA SER A 146 19.58 -11.87 -5.26
C SER A 146 20.20 -11.86 -3.85
N LEU A 147 19.66 -12.67 -2.92
CA LEU A 147 20.21 -12.94 -1.59
C LEU A 147 21.07 -14.21 -1.63
#